data_AF-A0A7J5X6B1-F1
#
_entry.id   AF-A0A7J5X6B1-F1
#
_cell.length_a   1.000
_cell.length_b   1.000
_cell.length_c   1.000
_cell.angle_alpha   90.00
_cell.angle_beta   90.00
_cell.angle_gamma   90.00
#
_symmetry.space_group_name_H-M   'P 1'
#
loop_
_entity.id
_entity.type
_entity.pdbx_description
1 polymer ?
#
loop_
_entity_poly.entity_id
_entity_poly.type
_entity_poly.pdbx_seq_one_letter_code
_entity_poly.pdbx_strand_id
1 'polypeptide(L)'
;MPGLKTPLGRARAWLRLALMQKRLADYLRLLITRKDLLSDFYENSALMLEEEGAVIVGLLVGLNVIDANLCVKGEDLDSQVGVIDFSMYLKNDIDDYRSEERNSQIASILDQKNYVEELNRQLNSTVHGLQGRVDNLEKSNTKLIEELAIAKNNIIKLQEENQQLRSENTLIVRKTQQHLEVTQGDASVERDTYKQSRQGLDEMFSDAQRQLKEECQLRQDVENELVVQMSMKQEMELAMKLLEKDIHEKQDTLIGLRHQLDEVKVINVEMYQKMQSSDDEMKKKNDVITRLEEKTNQITATMKQLEQRLQEAERHRTSAEEGTRRFKLDFANKADSLQRQIEHREKQLQQLDTDLKIEREWRVTLQNDLDRERDAVAQLSTEALQINGLKKEFHRLHDENIQLKTICEDQEQALEELGSKLSESKLKIEDIKEANKALQGGQVWLKDKEASHCKLCEKEFSISRRKHHCRNCGEIFCNSCSDNELPLPASPKPVRVCDNLPRPAAAALLLQPT
;
A
#
# COMPACT_ATOMS: atom_id res chain seq x y z
N MET A 1 101.23 -7.39 89.50
CA MET A 1 102.27 -8.38 89.89
C MET A 1 101.60 -9.50 90.68
N PRO A 2 102.06 -10.76 90.59
CA PRO A 2 101.31 -11.91 91.13
C PRO A 2 101.20 -12.03 92.67
N GLY A 3 101.87 -11.17 93.45
CA GLY A 3 101.94 -11.29 94.92
C GLY A 3 101.14 -10.27 95.74
N LEU A 4 100.58 -9.22 95.14
CA LEU A 4 99.98 -8.09 95.87
C LEU A 4 98.47 -8.25 96.07
N LYS A 5 98.02 -8.40 97.32
CA LYS A 5 96.63 -8.73 97.64
C LYS A 5 95.76 -7.50 97.84
N THR A 6 96.22 -6.46 98.53
CA THR A 6 95.40 -5.28 98.83
C THR A 6 95.49 -4.18 97.76
N PRO A 7 94.47 -3.30 97.63
CA PRO A 7 94.58 -2.08 96.84
C PRO A 7 95.72 -1.17 97.31
N LEU A 8 95.97 -1.10 98.62
CA LEU A 8 97.01 -0.27 99.22
C LEU A 8 98.42 -0.74 98.86
N GLY A 9 98.68 -2.06 98.87
CA GLY A 9 99.94 -2.64 98.39
C GLY A 9 100.15 -2.44 96.89
N ARG A 10 99.06 -2.46 96.09
CA ARG A 10 99.13 -2.09 94.66
C ARG A 10 99.50 -0.61 94.48
N ALA A 11 98.93 0.30 95.26
CA ALA A 11 99.28 1.72 95.25
C ALA A 11 100.74 1.96 95.68
N ARG A 12 101.19 1.34 96.78
CA ARG A 12 102.59 1.39 97.26
C ARG A 12 103.59 0.84 96.24
N ALA A 13 103.23 -0.22 95.51
CA ALA A 13 104.02 -0.75 94.41
C ALA A 13 104.06 0.19 93.20
N TRP A 14 102.92 0.80 92.85
CA TRP A 14 102.85 1.80 91.78
C TRP A 14 103.69 3.04 92.08
N LEU A 15 103.65 3.56 93.31
CA LEU A 15 104.50 4.68 93.75
C LEU A 15 105.99 4.35 93.65
N ARG A 16 106.42 3.16 94.11
CA ARG A 16 107.82 2.68 93.95
C ARG A 16 108.21 2.67 92.47
N LEU A 17 107.38 2.08 91.60
CA LEU A 17 107.65 1.99 90.15
C LEU A 17 107.67 3.37 89.46
N ALA A 18 106.75 4.27 89.79
CA ALA A 18 106.67 5.61 89.21
C ALA A 18 107.87 6.49 89.62
N LEU A 19 108.44 6.26 90.81
CA LEU A 19 109.68 6.90 91.26
C LEU A 19 110.90 6.32 90.55
N MET A 20 111.02 4.98 90.42
CA MET A 20 112.08 4.34 89.60
C MET A 20 112.05 4.80 88.14
N GLN A 21 110.85 5.05 87.60
CA GLN A 21 110.65 5.56 86.23
C GLN A 21 110.87 7.08 86.10
N LYS A 22 111.11 7.80 87.21
CA LYS A 22 111.28 9.27 87.25
C LYS A 22 110.13 10.03 86.59
N ARG A 23 108.90 9.55 86.82
CA ARG A 23 107.64 10.08 86.26
C ARG A 23 106.50 10.23 87.27
N LEU A 24 106.79 10.08 88.57
CA LEU A 24 105.80 10.23 89.65
C LEU A 24 105.06 11.57 89.58
N ALA A 25 105.79 12.67 89.37
CA ALA A 25 105.21 14.00 89.19
C ALA A 25 104.35 14.12 87.92
N ASP A 26 104.74 13.47 86.81
CA ASP A 26 103.98 13.50 85.55
C ASP A 26 102.64 12.75 85.66
N TYR A 27 102.66 11.58 86.30
CA TYR A 27 101.44 10.81 86.54
C TYR A 27 100.46 11.53 87.48
N LEU A 28 100.96 12.14 88.56
CA LEU A 28 100.11 12.91 89.46
C LEU A 28 99.61 14.23 88.84
N ARG A 29 100.41 14.87 87.96
CA ARG A 29 99.96 16.02 87.18
C ARG A 29 98.78 15.66 86.26
N LEU A 30 98.87 14.54 85.54
CA LEU A 30 97.77 14.03 84.71
C LEU A 30 96.51 13.72 85.53
N LEU A 31 96.68 13.22 86.75
CA LEU A 31 95.59 12.89 87.67
C LEU A 31 94.86 14.15 88.17
N ILE A 32 95.59 15.16 88.68
CA ILE A 32 95.01 16.43 89.17
C ILE A 32 94.41 17.28 88.03
N THR A 33 94.94 17.15 86.81
CA THR A 33 94.34 17.79 85.61
C THR A 33 92.92 17.29 85.34
N ARG A 34 92.58 16.06 85.78
CA ARG A 34 91.27 15.41 85.58
C ARG A 34 90.40 15.48 86.83
N LYS A 35 90.07 16.71 87.26
CA LYS A 35 89.15 16.97 88.38
C LYS A 35 87.78 16.33 88.18
N ASP A 36 87.35 16.15 86.93
CA ASP A 36 86.12 15.45 86.50
C ASP A 36 86.03 14.00 86.98
N LEU A 37 87.16 13.29 87.07
CA LEU A 37 87.21 11.94 87.65
C LEU A 37 87.68 11.92 89.10
N LEU A 38 88.21 13.02 89.62
CA LEU A 38 88.71 13.10 90.98
C LEU A 38 87.58 13.38 91.99
N SER A 39 86.54 14.10 91.59
CA SER A 39 85.32 14.29 92.38
C SER A 39 84.56 13.00 92.71
N ASP A 40 84.77 11.92 91.95
CA ASP A 40 84.18 10.60 92.23
C ASP A 40 84.86 9.89 93.43
N PHE A 41 86.06 10.35 93.84
CA PHE A 41 86.88 9.71 94.88
C PHE A 41 87.28 10.64 96.03
N TYR A 42 87.07 11.95 95.90
CA TYR A 42 87.50 12.97 96.86
C TYR A 42 86.41 14.02 97.09
N GLU A 43 86.23 14.40 98.36
CA GLU A 43 85.39 15.54 98.75
C GLU A 43 85.97 16.87 98.24
N ASN A 44 85.12 17.87 97.98
CA ASN A 44 85.51 19.11 97.30
C ASN A 44 86.69 19.85 97.95
N SER A 45 86.81 19.81 99.28
CA SER A 45 87.88 20.46 100.06
C SER A 45 89.12 19.57 100.28
N ALA A 46 89.26 18.47 99.53
CA ALA A 46 90.40 17.56 99.65
C ALA A 46 91.65 18.11 98.94
N LEU A 47 92.81 17.87 99.56
CA LEU A 47 94.15 18.29 99.11
C LEU A 47 94.48 18.01 97.63
N MET A 48 93.85 17.01 97.00
CA MET A 48 94.08 16.64 95.60
C MET A 48 93.21 17.42 94.59
N LEU A 49 92.16 18.09 95.06
CA LEU A 49 91.27 18.94 94.25
C LEU A 49 91.62 20.43 94.38
N GLU A 50 92.23 20.85 95.49
CA GLU A 50 92.64 22.25 95.75
C GLU A 50 94.04 22.59 95.17
N GLU A 51 94.47 23.86 95.29
CA GLU A 51 95.73 24.34 94.70
C GLU A 51 96.99 23.73 95.33
N GLU A 52 96.94 23.35 96.61
CA GLU A 52 98.03 22.68 97.32
C GLU A 52 98.43 21.36 96.65
N GLY A 53 97.49 20.64 96.02
CA GLY A 53 97.77 19.45 95.25
C GLY A 53 98.69 19.73 94.05
N ALA A 54 98.49 20.87 93.38
CA ALA A 54 99.36 21.32 92.29
C ALA A 54 100.74 21.76 92.81
N VAL A 55 100.82 22.40 93.98
CA VAL A 55 102.09 22.75 94.65
C VAL A 55 102.88 21.48 95.00
N ILE A 56 102.22 20.46 95.57
CA ILE A 56 102.84 19.16 95.88
C ILE A 56 103.37 18.49 94.61
N VAL A 57 102.59 18.47 93.52
CA VAL A 57 103.07 17.94 92.22
C VAL A 57 104.28 18.72 91.68
N GLY A 58 104.32 20.04 91.88
CA GLY A 58 105.49 20.87 91.55
C GLY A 58 106.73 20.49 92.35
N LEU A 59 106.61 20.30 93.67
CA LEU A 59 107.70 19.85 94.54
C LEU A 59 108.21 18.46 94.17
N LEU A 60 107.31 17.54 93.80
CA LEU A 60 107.65 16.18 93.39
C LEU A 60 108.50 16.11 92.10
N VAL A 61 108.56 17.17 91.28
CA VAL A 61 109.48 17.24 90.13
C VAL A 61 110.95 17.13 90.58
N GLY A 62 111.30 17.63 91.77
CA GLY A 62 112.65 17.49 92.33
C GLY A 62 113.08 16.04 92.53
N LEU A 63 112.14 15.11 92.72
CA LEU A 63 112.45 13.69 92.88
C LEU A 63 112.92 13.02 91.58
N ASN A 64 112.67 13.62 90.41
CA ASN A 64 113.12 13.08 89.12
C ASN A 64 114.66 13.04 88.99
N VAL A 65 115.38 13.81 89.81
CA VAL A 65 116.86 13.78 89.89
C VAL A 65 117.36 12.54 90.65
N ILE A 66 116.55 11.97 91.56
CA ILE A 66 116.94 10.86 92.43
C ILE A 66 116.93 9.54 91.65
N ASP A 67 118.07 8.84 91.62
CA ASP A 67 118.17 7.52 90.99
C ASP A 67 117.78 6.41 91.99
N ALA A 68 116.47 6.22 92.17
CA ALA A 68 115.92 5.25 93.10
C ALA A 68 115.81 3.85 92.45
N ASN A 69 116.50 2.86 93.01
CA ASN A 69 116.36 1.44 92.64
C ASN A 69 115.67 0.66 93.77
N LEU A 70 114.32 0.63 93.76
CA LEU A 70 113.51 0.05 94.82
C LEU A 70 113.03 -1.36 94.45
N CYS A 71 113.35 -2.37 95.25
CA CYS A 71 113.03 -3.75 94.90
C CYS A 71 111.54 -4.08 95.12
N VAL A 72 110.75 -4.02 94.04
CA VAL A 72 109.30 -4.33 94.09
C VAL A 72 108.99 -5.84 93.98
N LYS A 73 109.99 -6.71 94.19
CA LYS A 73 109.89 -8.18 94.21
C LYS A 73 110.44 -8.72 95.53
N GLY A 74 109.57 -9.27 96.38
CA GLY A 74 109.96 -9.93 97.63
C GLY A 74 109.74 -9.11 98.89
N GLU A 75 109.56 -7.79 98.79
CA GLU A 75 109.00 -6.98 99.89
C GLU A 75 107.50 -7.29 100.04
N ASP A 76 107.03 -7.45 101.29
CA ASP A 76 105.60 -7.33 101.59
C ASP A 76 105.22 -5.84 101.57
N LEU A 77 104.35 -5.48 100.63
CA LEU A 77 103.86 -4.11 100.47
C LEU A 77 102.44 -3.93 100.99
N ASP A 78 101.78 -5.00 101.45
CA ASP A 78 100.46 -4.93 102.07
C ASP A 78 100.57 -4.47 103.55
N SER A 79 101.66 -4.81 104.28
CA SER A 79 101.96 -4.30 105.63
C SER A 79 102.69 -2.94 105.67
N GLN A 80 102.98 -2.41 106.87
CA GLN A 80 103.49 -1.05 107.09
C GLN A 80 105.02 -1.02 107.33
N VAL A 81 105.70 -0.04 106.70
CA VAL A 81 107.16 0.14 106.77
C VAL A 81 107.55 0.93 108.04
N GLY A 82 108.70 0.61 108.63
CA GLY A 82 109.18 1.15 109.92
C GLY A 82 109.74 2.59 109.89
N VAL A 83 110.04 3.10 111.09
CA VAL A 83 110.49 4.48 111.38
C VAL A 83 111.94 4.46 111.91
N ILE A 84 112.66 5.57 111.75
CA ILE A 84 114.05 5.77 112.21
C ILE A 84 114.07 6.57 113.53
N ASP A 85 114.93 6.19 114.48
CA ASP A 85 115.13 6.88 115.77
C ASP A 85 116.32 7.86 115.72
N PHE A 86 116.24 8.94 116.51
CA PHE A 86 117.22 10.01 116.64
C PHE A 86 117.75 10.19 118.08
N SER A 87 117.53 9.23 118.97
CA SER A 87 117.88 9.32 120.41
C SER A 87 119.38 9.48 120.76
N MET A 88 120.31 9.30 119.81
CA MET A 88 121.75 9.14 120.09
C MET A 88 122.57 10.43 120.37
N TYR A 89 121.96 11.60 120.63
CA TYR A 89 122.65 12.89 120.41
C TYR A 89 122.80 13.94 121.58
N LEU A 90 122.42 13.73 122.87
CA LEU A 90 122.43 14.80 123.94
C LEU A 90 122.66 14.35 125.44
N LYS A 91 123.44 15.08 126.32
CA LYS A 91 123.52 14.99 127.86
C LYS A 91 124.53 15.97 128.61
N ASN A 92 124.49 16.21 129.97
CA ASN A 92 125.48 16.92 130.90
C ASN A 92 125.11 17.03 132.47
N ASP A 93 126.05 17.37 133.45
CA ASP A 93 125.92 17.45 134.99
C ASP A 93 127.02 18.33 135.82
N ILE A 94 126.98 18.54 137.22
CA ILE A 94 128.08 18.84 138.32
C ILE A 94 127.93 20.01 139.45
N ASP A 95 128.53 19.98 140.73
CA ASP A 95 128.71 21.13 141.78
C ASP A 95 129.61 21.02 143.16
N ASP A 96 129.93 22.15 143.91
CA ASP A 96 130.30 22.54 145.41
C ASP A 96 131.68 22.44 146.31
N TYR A 97 131.90 23.34 147.38
CA TYR A 97 132.46 23.25 148.84
C TYR A 97 133.76 23.97 149.55
N ARG A 98 133.62 24.60 150.79
CA ARG A 98 134.34 24.58 152.18
C ARG A 98 135.58 25.44 152.77
N SER A 99 135.69 25.70 154.15
CA SER A 99 136.89 26.19 155.01
C SER A 99 136.72 26.31 156.61
N GLU A 100 137.79 26.36 157.49
CA GLU A 100 137.88 26.39 159.04
C GLU A 100 139.34 26.79 159.63
N GLU A 101 139.84 27.12 160.90
CA GLU A 101 139.46 27.44 162.35
C GLU A 101 140.57 28.25 163.26
N ARG A 102 140.92 27.99 164.59
CA ARG A 102 141.47 28.95 165.67
C ARG A 102 142.58 28.51 166.74
N ASN A 103 143.09 29.41 167.65
CA ASN A 103 143.52 29.29 169.13
C ASN A 103 144.72 30.21 169.62
N SER A 104 145.15 30.44 170.90
CA SER A 104 144.85 29.82 172.24
C SER A 104 145.11 30.67 173.55
N GLN A 105 144.25 30.45 174.56
CA GLN A 105 144.52 30.15 176.00
C GLN A 105 144.86 31.12 177.18
N ILE A 106 145.48 32.31 177.08
CA ILE A 106 145.43 33.27 178.24
C ILE A 106 144.32 34.31 178.07
N ALA A 107 143.83 34.43 176.84
CA ALA A 107 142.44 34.76 176.63
C ALA A 107 141.54 33.82 177.49
N SER A 108 141.73 32.48 177.49
CA SER A 108 140.78 31.42 177.96
C SER A 108 139.77 31.68 179.07
N ILE A 109 140.02 32.53 180.06
CA ILE A 109 139.05 32.83 181.14
C ILE A 109 138.24 34.09 180.79
N LEU A 110 138.90 35.12 180.25
CA LEU A 110 138.24 36.19 179.51
C LEU A 110 137.55 35.64 178.26
N ASP A 111 138.16 34.68 177.55
CA ASP A 111 137.54 33.93 176.47
C ASP A 111 136.46 32.98 176.95
N GLN A 112 136.49 32.38 178.15
CA GLN A 112 135.34 31.59 178.61
C GLN A 112 134.14 32.50 178.91
N LYS A 113 134.39 33.67 179.51
CA LYS A 113 133.35 34.69 179.68
C LYS A 113 132.89 35.21 178.32
N ASN A 114 133.79 35.69 177.47
CA ASN A 114 133.52 36.20 176.13
C ASN A 114 132.95 35.12 175.20
N TYR A 115 133.21 33.83 175.41
CA TYR A 115 132.65 32.70 174.64
C TYR A 115 131.27 32.34 175.16
N VAL A 116 131.00 32.44 176.46
CA VAL A 116 129.62 32.34 176.97
C VAL A 116 128.82 33.58 176.55
N GLU A 117 129.41 34.77 176.52
CA GLU A 117 128.76 36.00 176.04
C GLU A 117 128.63 36.04 174.52
N GLU A 118 129.60 35.56 173.74
CA GLU A 118 129.55 35.45 172.28
C GLU A 118 128.70 34.24 171.85
N LEU A 119 128.68 33.12 172.58
CA LEU A 119 127.73 32.03 172.36
C LEU A 119 126.32 32.48 172.74
N ASN A 120 126.12 33.24 173.83
CA ASN A 120 124.83 33.86 174.11
C ASN A 120 124.47 34.90 173.05
N ARG A 121 125.42 35.64 172.46
CA ARG A 121 125.19 36.57 171.35
C ARG A 121 124.87 35.85 170.03
N GLN A 122 125.53 34.74 169.74
CA GLN A 122 125.28 33.89 168.57
C GLN A 122 123.98 33.10 168.73
N LEU A 123 123.67 32.63 169.93
CA LEU A 123 122.39 32.02 170.27
C LEU A 123 121.28 33.06 170.21
N ASN A 124 121.45 34.26 170.78
CA ASN A 124 120.50 35.36 170.64
C ASN A 124 120.33 35.78 169.18
N SER A 125 121.41 35.83 168.38
CA SER A 125 121.35 36.12 166.94
C SER A 125 120.64 35.01 166.16
N THR A 126 120.87 33.75 166.52
CA THR A 126 120.18 32.58 165.94
C THR A 126 118.71 32.57 166.36
N VAL A 127 118.37 32.91 167.60
CA VAL A 127 117.01 33.05 168.10
C VAL A 127 116.31 34.23 167.43
N HIS A 128 116.96 35.38 167.24
CA HIS A 128 116.40 36.50 166.46
C HIS A 128 116.24 36.14 164.97
N GLY A 129 117.16 35.36 164.40
CA GLY A 129 117.07 34.87 163.03
C GLY A 129 115.97 33.83 162.84
N LEU A 130 115.78 32.93 163.81
CA LEU A 130 114.69 31.97 163.85
C LEU A 130 113.34 32.67 164.10
N GLN A 131 113.28 33.63 165.01
CA GLN A 131 112.10 34.46 165.25
C GLN A 131 111.75 35.24 163.98
N GLY A 132 112.69 35.92 163.33
CA GLY A 132 112.47 36.59 162.05
C GLY A 132 112.03 35.64 160.93
N ARG A 133 112.45 34.36 160.96
CA ARG A 133 111.93 33.32 160.05
C ARG A 133 110.51 32.89 160.42
N VAL A 134 110.18 32.75 161.71
CA VAL A 134 108.82 32.47 162.19
C VAL A 134 107.89 33.62 161.83
N ASP A 135 108.21 34.85 162.18
CA ASP A 135 107.49 36.07 161.82
C ASP A 135 107.21 36.15 160.30
N ASN A 136 108.19 35.78 159.47
CA ASN A 136 108.04 35.80 158.01
C ASN A 136 107.19 34.63 157.49
N LEU A 137 107.29 33.45 158.10
CA LEU A 137 106.42 32.32 157.80
C LEU A 137 104.98 32.58 158.23
N GLU A 138 104.76 33.23 159.38
CA GLU A 138 103.43 33.66 159.84
C GLU A 138 102.82 34.70 158.88
N LYS A 139 103.59 35.73 158.49
CA LYS A 139 103.18 36.71 157.47
C LYS A 139 102.94 36.10 156.09
N SER A 140 103.61 34.99 155.76
CA SER A 140 103.34 34.24 154.53
C SER A 140 102.09 33.36 154.66
N ASN A 141 101.87 32.75 155.82
CA ASN A 141 100.72 31.89 156.09
C ASN A 141 99.41 32.69 156.15
N THR A 142 99.40 33.89 156.76
CA THR A 142 98.23 34.77 156.75
C THR A 142 97.85 35.21 155.33
N LYS A 143 98.84 35.56 154.49
CA LYS A 143 98.61 35.84 153.06
C LYS A 143 98.05 34.64 152.30
N LEU A 144 98.62 33.45 152.49
CA LEU A 144 98.12 32.23 151.84
C LEU A 144 96.70 31.87 152.29
N ILE A 145 96.33 32.15 153.55
CA ILE A 145 94.96 32.01 154.06
C ILE A 145 94.01 33.03 153.40
N GLU A 146 94.44 34.27 153.21
CA GLU A 146 93.68 35.32 152.52
C GLU A 146 93.49 35.01 151.03
N GLU A 147 94.56 34.63 150.32
CA GLU A 147 94.52 34.18 148.92
C GLU A 147 93.62 32.95 148.76
N LEU A 148 93.69 31.98 149.68
CA LEU A 148 92.81 30.80 149.68
C LEU A 148 91.33 31.17 149.93
N ALA A 149 91.06 32.19 150.77
CA ALA A 149 89.70 32.69 150.99
C ALA A 149 89.15 33.42 149.75
N ILE A 150 89.97 34.24 149.10
CA ILE A 150 89.62 34.90 147.82
C ILE A 150 89.36 33.86 146.74
N ALA A 151 90.23 32.85 146.59
CA ALA A 151 90.07 31.77 145.62
C ALA A 151 88.77 30.97 145.87
N LYS A 152 88.45 30.63 147.13
CA LYS A 152 87.18 29.96 147.48
C LYS A 152 85.96 30.81 147.12
N ASN A 153 85.97 32.11 147.45
CA ASN A 153 84.87 33.01 147.11
C ASN A 153 84.69 33.15 145.59
N ASN A 154 85.78 33.16 144.81
CA ASN A 154 85.70 33.17 143.35
C ASN A 154 85.17 31.84 142.77
N ILE A 155 85.54 30.69 143.35
CA ILE A 155 84.97 29.39 142.98
C ILE A 155 83.46 29.35 143.23
N ILE A 156 82.99 29.86 144.37
CA ILE A 156 81.55 29.91 144.69
C ILE A 156 80.80 30.78 143.66
N LYS A 157 81.28 31.99 143.37
CA LYS A 157 80.67 32.86 142.33
C LYS A 157 80.62 32.19 140.96
N LEU A 158 81.71 31.55 140.53
CA LEU A 158 81.76 30.83 139.26
C LEU A 158 80.83 29.61 139.23
N GLN A 159 80.57 28.97 140.39
CA GLN A 159 79.58 27.90 140.50
C GLN A 159 78.14 28.44 140.41
N GLU A 160 77.84 29.56 141.08
CA GLU A 160 76.55 30.26 141.01
C GLU A 160 76.26 30.74 139.57
N GLU A 161 77.23 31.39 138.92
CA GLU A 161 77.15 31.82 137.51
C GLU A 161 76.96 30.61 136.58
N ASN A 162 77.70 29.50 136.76
CA ASN A 162 77.54 28.31 135.93
C ASN A 162 76.17 27.65 136.13
N GLN A 163 75.64 27.65 137.36
CA GLN A 163 74.30 27.14 137.67
C GLN A 163 73.20 28.03 137.05
N GLN A 164 73.34 29.36 137.14
CA GLN A 164 72.43 30.29 136.50
C GLN A 164 72.44 30.13 134.97
N LEU A 165 73.62 30.14 134.33
CA LEU A 165 73.76 29.93 132.88
C LEU A 165 73.18 28.58 132.43
N ARG A 166 73.33 27.51 133.21
CA ARG A 166 72.66 26.22 132.93
C ARG A 166 71.13 26.34 133.00
N SER A 167 70.60 27.07 133.99
CA SER A 167 69.15 27.27 134.13
C SER A 167 68.58 28.10 132.97
N GLU A 168 69.29 29.15 132.55
CA GLU A 168 68.92 30.01 131.43
C GLU A 168 68.99 29.27 130.10
N ASN A 169 70.06 28.51 129.86
CA ASN A 169 70.19 27.66 128.67
C ASN A 169 69.09 26.59 128.62
N THR A 170 68.78 25.94 129.77
CA THR A 170 67.65 24.99 129.86
C THR A 170 66.30 25.66 129.56
N LEU A 171 66.10 26.92 129.98
CA LEU A 171 64.89 27.70 129.68
C LEU A 171 64.82 28.11 128.21
N ILE A 172 65.96 28.50 127.61
CA ILE A 172 66.07 28.83 126.18
C ILE A 172 65.75 27.58 125.35
N VAL A 173 66.42 26.45 125.60
CA VAL A 173 66.18 25.18 124.89
C VAL A 173 64.71 24.77 125.00
N ARG A 174 64.08 24.85 126.19
CA ARG A 174 62.65 24.55 126.35
C ARG A 174 61.76 25.49 125.54
N LYS A 175 62.04 26.81 125.54
CA LYS A 175 61.28 27.79 124.75
C LYS A 175 61.44 27.57 123.25
N THR A 176 62.65 27.33 122.77
CA THR A 176 62.94 27.06 121.36
C THR A 176 62.28 25.75 120.90
N GLN A 177 62.34 24.70 121.71
CA GLN A 177 61.66 23.42 121.46
C GLN A 177 60.13 23.62 121.34
N GLN A 178 59.52 24.29 122.32
CA GLN A 178 58.08 24.58 122.29
C GLN A 178 57.67 25.45 121.09
N HIS A 179 58.50 26.44 120.72
CA HIS A 179 58.24 27.29 119.56
C HIS A 179 58.38 26.52 118.23
N LEU A 180 59.34 25.59 118.14
CA LEU A 180 59.50 24.69 117.01
C LEU A 180 58.30 23.74 116.86
N GLU A 181 57.80 23.18 117.97
CA GLU A 181 56.62 22.31 117.99
C GLU A 181 55.36 23.05 117.52
N VAL A 182 55.13 24.29 117.98
CA VAL A 182 54.03 25.14 117.50
C VAL A 182 54.17 25.42 115.99
N THR A 183 55.33 25.90 115.53
CA THR A 183 55.56 26.20 114.11
C THR A 183 55.50 24.97 113.21
N GLN A 184 55.86 23.77 113.70
CA GLN A 184 55.63 22.51 112.98
C GLN A 184 54.14 22.15 112.89
N GLY A 185 53.36 22.39 113.96
CA GLY A 185 51.91 22.25 113.96
C GLY A 185 51.25 23.17 112.93
N ASP A 186 51.54 24.47 113.00
CA ASP A 186 51.03 25.49 112.06
C ASP A 186 51.35 25.12 110.61
N ALA A 187 52.61 24.77 110.32
CA ALA A 187 53.06 24.37 108.99
C ALA A 187 52.51 23.00 108.53
N SER A 188 51.93 22.19 109.43
CA SER A 188 51.15 21.00 109.04
C SER A 188 49.72 21.40 108.68
N VAL A 189 49.06 22.21 109.51
CA VAL A 189 47.70 22.68 109.27
C VAL A 189 47.62 23.48 107.97
N GLU A 190 48.58 24.37 107.70
CA GLU A 190 48.66 25.11 106.43
C GLU A 190 48.83 24.15 105.24
N ARG A 191 49.74 23.17 105.34
CA ARG A 191 49.97 22.15 104.29
C ARG A 191 48.71 21.34 104.01
N ASP A 192 47.99 20.91 105.03
CA ASP A 192 46.79 20.08 104.88
C ASP A 192 45.58 20.91 104.40
N THR A 193 45.48 22.18 104.81
CA THR A 193 44.52 23.16 104.24
C THR A 193 44.80 23.40 102.75
N TYR A 194 46.07 23.52 102.37
CA TYR A 194 46.48 23.66 100.97
C TYR A 194 46.16 22.40 100.17
N LYS A 195 46.40 21.19 100.71
CA LYS A 195 45.99 19.92 100.06
C LYS A 195 44.49 19.87 99.82
N GLN A 196 43.66 20.16 100.82
CA GLN A 196 42.20 20.15 100.67
C GLN A 196 41.72 21.18 99.63
N SER A 197 42.30 22.38 99.65
CA SER A 197 41.99 23.44 98.68
C SER A 197 42.43 23.06 97.26
N ARG A 198 43.60 22.42 97.12
CA ARG A 198 44.12 21.89 95.85
C ARG A 198 43.22 20.78 95.31
N GLN A 199 42.82 19.83 96.16
CA GLN A 199 41.91 18.74 95.81
C GLN A 199 40.53 19.27 95.37
N GLY A 200 39.94 20.22 96.11
CA GLY A 200 38.67 20.83 95.72
C GLY A 200 38.75 21.60 94.38
N LEU A 201 39.89 22.22 94.08
CA LEU A 201 40.15 22.81 92.76
C LEU A 201 40.30 21.76 91.66
N ASP A 202 41.01 20.65 91.91
CA ASP A 202 41.19 19.57 90.95
C ASP A 202 39.87 18.79 90.70
N GLU A 203 39.02 18.64 91.72
CA GLU A 203 37.66 18.10 91.62
C GLU A 203 36.74 19.03 90.80
N MET A 204 36.68 20.33 91.13
CA MET A 204 35.92 21.31 90.33
C MET A 204 36.41 21.40 88.88
N PHE A 205 37.72 21.30 88.64
CA PHE A 205 38.27 21.29 87.28
C PHE A 205 37.89 20.01 86.53
N SER A 206 37.90 18.86 87.20
CA SER A 206 37.47 17.57 86.63
C SER A 206 35.98 17.59 86.26
N ASP A 207 35.13 18.16 87.12
CA ASP A 207 33.70 18.32 86.83
C ASP A 207 33.43 19.35 85.73
N ALA A 208 34.19 20.46 85.67
CA ALA A 208 34.10 21.42 84.57
C ALA A 208 34.54 20.80 83.22
N GLN A 209 35.60 19.98 83.21
CA GLN A 209 35.99 19.22 82.01
C GLN A 209 34.93 18.20 81.60
N ARG A 210 34.28 17.55 82.58
CA ARG A 210 33.20 16.59 82.36
C ARG A 210 31.97 17.26 81.75
N GLN A 211 31.50 18.37 82.34
CA GLN A 211 30.40 19.18 81.80
C GLN A 211 30.71 19.71 80.40
N LEU A 212 31.92 20.22 80.16
CA LEU A 212 32.35 20.67 78.82
C LEU A 212 32.30 19.53 77.79
N LYS A 213 32.71 18.31 78.17
CA LYS A 213 32.64 17.14 77.30
C LYS A 213 31.20 16.69 77.04
N GLU A 214 30.35 16.71 78.07
CA GLU A 214 28.92 16.39 77.99
C GLU A 214 28.21 17.38 77.04
N GLU A 215 28.44 18.69 77.16
CA GLU A 215 27.89 19.71 76.24
C GLU A 215 28.50 19.66 74.82
N CYS A 216 29.80 19.36 74.66
CA CYS A 216 30.37 19.14 73.34
C CYS A 216 29.72 17.95 72.61
N GLN A 217 29.36 16.88 73.33
CA GLN A 217 28.61 15.76 72.77
C GLN A 217 27.16 16.17 72.46
N LEU A 218 26.46 16.82 73.41
CA LEU A 218 25.07 17.25 73.24
C LEU A 218 24.91 18.19 72.03
N ARG A 219 25.84 19.15 71.87
CA ARG A 219 25.91 20.02 70.69
C ARG A 219 26.11 19.21 69.40
N GLN A 220 27.04 18.24 69.39
CA GLN A 220 27.32 17.44 68.20
C GLN A 220 26.10 16.61 67.78
N ASP A 221 25.36 16.07 68.74
CA ASP A 221 24.14 15.30 68.50
C ASP A 221 23.00 16.19 67.96
N VAL A 222 22.87 17.43 68.47
CA VAL A 222 21.93 18.43 67.93
C VAL A 222 22.33 18.90 66.52
N GLU A 223 23.63 19.06 66.23
CA GLU A 223 24.10 19.38 64.88
C GLU A 223 23.84 18.23 63.89
N ASN A 224 24.01 16.98 64.33
CA ASN A 224 23.69 15.79 63.53
C ASN A 224 22.19 15.71 63.22
N GLU A 225 21.33 15.88 64.22
CA GLU A 225 19.87 15.91 64.04
C GLU A 225 19.44 17.05 63.11
N LEU A 226 20.02 18.24 63.26
CA LEU A 226 19.75 19.38 62.36
C LEU A 226 20.08 19.07 60.89
N VAL A 227 21.19 18.36 60.62
CA VAL A 227 21.53 17.91 59.26
C VAL A 227 20.50 16.93 58.71
N VAL A 228 20.03 15.98 59.53
CA VAL A 228 18.96 15.03 59.14
C VAL A 228 17.65 15.76 58.84
N GLN A 229 17.23 16.69 59.71
CA GLN A 229 16.03 17.51 59.51
C GLN A 229 16.14 18.39 58.26
N MET A 230 17.32 18.95 57.96
CA MET A 230 17.57 19.69 56.72
C MET A 230 17.44 18.80 55.47
N SER A 231 17.96 17.57 55.50
CA SER A 231 17.82 16.61 54.40
C SER A 231 16.36 16.23 54.17
N MET A 232 15.65 15.83 55.23
CA MET A 232 14.24 15.45 55.16
C MET A 232 13.34 16.60 54.70
N LYS A 233 13.66 17.85 55.09
CA LYS A 233 12.97 19.05 54.58
C LYS A 233 13.20 19.26 53.07
N GLN A 234 14.41 19.04 52.56
CA GLN A 234 14.71 19.15 51.13
C GLN A 234 13.98 18.06 50.32
N GLU A 235 13.94 16.83 50.81
CA GLU A 235 13.17 15.74 50.19
C GLU A 235 11.67 16.03 50.19
N MET A 236 11.11 16.53 51.30
CA MET A 236 9.70 16.89 51.40
C MET A 236 9.34 18.09 50.50
N GLU A 237 10.20 19.09 50.38
CA GLU A 237 10.01 20.20 49.41
C GLU A 237 10.07 19.72 47.95
N LEU A 238 10.94 18.77 47.62
CA LEU A 238 11.01 18.17 46.29
C LEU A 238 9.76 17.34 45.98
N ALA A 239 9.33 16.50 46.93
CA ALA A 239 8.10 15.71 46.83
C ALA A 239 6.88 16.62 46.66
N MET A 240 6.77 17.71 47.43
CA MET A 240 5.68 18.68 47.31
C MET A 240 5.64 19.33 45.92
N LYS A 241 6.78 19.79 45.38
CA LYS A 241 6.87 20.37 44.03
C LYS A 241 6.50 19.38 42.92
N LEU A 242 6.82 18.09 43.09
CA LEU A 242 6.40 17.04 42.15
C LEU A 242 4.88 16.78 42.24
N LEU A 243 4.31 16.80 43.44
CA LEU A 243 2.87 16.67 43.67
C LEU A 243 2.08 17.88 43.13
N GLU A 244 2.59 19.09 43.33
CA GLU A 244 2.06 20.32 42.72
C GLU A 244 2.08 20.22 41.19
N LYS A 245 3.18 19.75 40.59
CA LYS A 245 3.29 19.55 39.15
C LYS A 245 2.28 18.52 38.62
N ASP A 246 2.14 17.38 39.28
CA ASP A 246 1.14 16.38 38.89
C ASP A 246 -0.28 16.96 38.99
N ILE A 247 -0.60 17.70 40.06
CA ILE A 247 -1.90 18.37 40.23
C ILE A 247 -2.19 19.34 39.09
N HIS A 248 -1.22 20.14 38.64
CA HIS A 248 -1.40 21.03 37.49
C HIS A 248 -1.63 20.24 36.19
N GLU A 249 -0.84 19.18 35.92
CA GLU A 249 -1.05 18.32 34.75
C GLU A 249 -2.42 17.60 34.77
N LYS A 250 -2.90 17.18 35.95
CA LYS A 250 -4.26 16.65 36.11
C LYS A 250 -5.32 17.73 35.91
N GLN A 251 -5.10 18.97 36.33
CA GLN A 251 -6.02 20.08 36.08
C GLN A 251 -6.08 20.43 34.58
N ASP A 252 -4.96 20.52 33.88
CA ASP A 252 -4.92 20.80 32.44
C ASP A 252 -5.60 19.69 31.62
N THR A 253 -5.34 18.42 31.93
CA THR A 253 -6.05 17.30 31.27
C THR A 253 -7.55 17.31 31.58
N LEU A 254 -7.96 17.69 32.79
CA LEU A 254 -9.37 17.81 33.17
C LEU A 254 -10.05 19.01 32.47
N ILE A 255 -9.34 20.12 32.26
CA ILE A 255 -9.81 21.25 31.44
C ILE A 255 -9.98 20.82 29.98
N GLY A 256 -9.01 20.09 29.41
CA GLY A 256 -9.10 19.53 28.06
C GLY A 256 -10.30 18.57 27.89
N LEU A 257 -10.52 17.67 28.85
CA LEU A 257 -11.67 16.76 28.86
C LEU A 257 -13.01 17.49 29.03
N ARG A 258 -13.07 18.59 29.80
CA ARG A 258 -14.26 19.45 29.87
C ARG A 258 -14.53 20.12 28.52
N HIS A 259 -13.49 20.64 27.86
CA HIS A 259 -13.64 21.28 26.55
C HIS A 259 -14.17 20.28 25.50
N GLN A 260 -13.56 19.09 25.41
CA GLN A 260 -14.05 18.01 24.53
C GLN A 260 -15.50 17.58 24.85
N LEU A 261 -15.87 17.53 26.14
CA LEU A 261 -17.24 17.23 26.54
C LEU A 261 -18.24 18.33 26.10
N ASP A 262 -17.82 19.60 26.11
CA ASP A 262 -18.64 20.72 25.64
C ASP A 262 -18.70 20.79 24.10
N GLU A 263 -17.60 20.49 23.38
CA GLU A 263 -17.62 20.27 21.92
C GLU A 263 -18.59 19.15 21.55
N VAL A 264 -18.54 18.01 22.23
CA VAL A 264 -19.47 16.88 22.03
C VAL A 264 -20.93 17.29 22.30
N LYS A 265 -21.20 18.14 23.30
CA LYS A 265 -22.56 18.69 23.50
C LYS A 265 -23.01 19.56 22.32
N VAL A 266 -22.15 20.43 21.80
CA VAL A 266 -22.45 21.29 20.64
C VAL A 266 -22.74 20.42 19.41
N ILE A 267 -21.86 19.44 19.10
CA ILE A 267 -22.05 18.48 18.01
C ILE A 267 -23.37 17.71 18.17
N ASN A 268 -23.70 17.28 19.39
CA ASN A 268 -24.95 16.57 19.67
C ASN A 268 -26.19 17.46 19.44
N VAL A 269 -26.17 18.72 19.90
CA VAL A 269 -27.25 19.69 19.65
C VAL A 269 -27.40 19.97 18.15
N GLU A 270 -26.30 20.19 17.43
CA GLU A 270 -26.33 20.33 15.97
C GLU A 270 -26.88 19.10 15.26
N MET A 271 -26.51 17.90 15.72
CA MET A 271 -26.99 16.64 15.14
C MET A 271 -28.48 16.45 15.39
N TYR A 272 -28.99 16.78 16.59
CA TYR A 272 -30.43 16.82 16.87
C TYR A 272 -31.17 17.83 15.98
N GLN A 273 -30.63 19.04 15.80
CA GLN A 273 -31.23 20.06 14.92
C GLN A 273 -31.24 19.63 13.44
N LYS A 274 -30.14 19.05 12.94
CA LYS A 274 -30.06 18.49 11.58
C LYS A 274 -31.00 17.30 11.40
N MET A 275 -31.09 16.41 12.38
CA MET A 275 -32.01 15.27 12.38
C MET A 275 -33.48 15.73 12.36
N GLN A 276 -33.85 16.70 13.21
CA GLN A 276 -35.21 17.27 13.23
C GLN A 276 -35.55 17.99 11.92
N SER A 277 -34.61 18.76 11.35
CA SER A 277 -34.79 19.40 10.05
C SER A 277 -34.99 18.39 8.92
N SER A 278 -34.26 17.28 8.95
CA SER A 278 -34.38 16.18 7.99
C SER A 278 -35.68 15.40 8.16
N ASP A 279 -36.13 15.17 9.39
CA ASP A 279 -37.42 14.55 9.71
C ASP A 279 -38.60 15.43 9.23
N ASP A 280 -38.53 16.75 9.43
CA ASP A 280 -39.53 17.69 8.89
C ASP A 280 -39.47 17.82 7.36
N GLU A 281 -38.31 17.62 6.72
CA GLU A 281 -38.22 17.42 5.27
C GLU A 281 -38.83 16.09 4.82
N MET A 282 -38.61 15.00 5.57
CA MET A 282 -39.16 13.69 5.26
C MET A 282 -40.69 13.67 5.40
N LYS A 283 -41.26 14.36 6.40
CA LYS A 283 -42.71 14.58 6.51
C LYS A 283 -43.25 15.31 5.27
N LYS A 284 -42.62 16.41 4.85
CA LYS A 284 -43.01 17.15 3.63
C LYS A 284 -42.90 16.29 2.36
N LYS A 285 -41.87 15.44 2.25
CA LYS A 285 -41.70 14.50 1.13
C LYS A 285 -42.77 13.41 1.17
N ASN A 286 -43.10 12.86 2.34
CA ASN A 286 -44.18 11.90 2.52
C ASN A 286 -45.55 12.51 2.20
N ASP A 287 -45.85 13.74 2.64
CA ASP A 287 -47.08 14.46 2.26
C ASP A 287 -47.22 14.62 0.74
N VAL A 288 -46.10 14.87 0.04
CA VAL A 288 -46.06 14.94 -1.43
C VAL A 288 -46.23 13.56 -2.05
N ILE A 289 -45.62 12.52 -1.50
CA ILE A 289 -45.80 11.12 -1.94
C ILE A 289 -47.27 10.71 -1.80
N THR A 290 -47.90 10.90 -0.63
CA THR A 290 -49.32 10.60 -0.41
C THR A 290 -50.22 11.31 -1.44
N ARG A 291 -49.97 12.60 -1.73
CA ARG A 291 -50.72 13.34 -2.77
C ARG A 291 -50.45 12.84 -4.19
N LEU A 292 -49.27 12.29 -4.46
CA LEU A 292 -48.93 11.65 -5.74
C LEU A 292 -49.54 10.24 -5.83
N GLU A 293 -49.64 9.51 -4.74
CA GLU A 293 -50.34 8.22 -4.65
C GLU A 293 -51.85 8.41 -4.82
N GLU A 294 -52.46 9.40 -4.17
CA GLU A 294 -53.87 9.80 -4.39
C GLU A 294 -54.14 10.12 -5.86
N LYS A 295 -53.28 10.95 -6.49
CA LYS A 295 -53.37 11.24 -7.92
C LYS A 295 -53.14 10.01 -8.80
N THR A 296 -52.19 9.15 -8.44
CA THR A 296 -51.91 7.91 -9.19
C THR A 296 -53.11 6.98 -9.12
N ASN A 297 -53.69 6.77 -7.93
CA ASN A 297 -54.92 6.00 -7.74
C ASN A 297 -56.11 6.60 -8.52
N GLN A 298 -56.25 7.93 -8.57
CA GLN A 298 -57.27 8.62 -9.37
C GLN A 298 -57.05 8.44 -10.89
N ILE A 299 -55.79 8.49 -11.34
CA ILE A 299 -55.42 8.22 -12.73
C ILE A 299 -55.64 6.74 -13.08
N THR A 300 -55.27 5.80 -12.21
CA THR A 300 -55.55 4.36 -12.38
C THR A 300 -57.05 4.07 -12.41
N ALA A 301 -57.86 4.75 -11.59
CA ALA A 301 -59.32 4.63 -11.61
C ALA A 301 -59.93 5.13 -12.93
N THR A 302 -59.50 6.30 -13.42
CA THR A 302 -59.98 6.85 -14.71
C THR A 302 -59.45 6.07 -15.90
N MET A 303 -58.20 5.58 -15.87
CA MET A 303 -57.63 4.66 -16.85
C MET A 303 -58.43 3.36 -16.91
N LYS A 304 -58.75 2.74 -15.77
CA LYS A 304 -59.58 1.53 -15.71
C LYS A 304 -61.00 1.74 -16.26
N GLN A 305 -61.59 2.93 -16.03
CA GLN A 305 -62.87 3.30 -16.66
C GLN A 305 -62.76 3.47 -18.18
N LEU A 306 -61.64 4.02 -18.68
CA LEU A 306 -61.37 4.14 -20.11
C LEU A 306 -61.10 2.77 -20.75
N GLU A 307 -60.37 1.87 -20.09
CA GLU A 307 -60.15 0.48 -20.50
C GLU A 307 -61.47 -0.30 -20.58
N GLN A 308 -62.36 -0.16 -19.58
CA GLN A 308 -63.69 -0.77 -19.62
C GLN A 308 -64.51 -0.26 -20.81
N ARG A 309 -64.56 1.07 -21.01
CA ARG A 309 -65.26 1.68 -22.17
C ARG A 309 -64.64 1.29 -23.52
N LEU A 310 -63.32 1.10 -23.58
CA LEU A 310 -62.63 0.61 -24.78
C LEU A 310 -63.01 -0.85 -25.05
N GLN A 311 -62.98 -1.71 -24.04
CA GLN A 311 -63.38 -3.12 -24.18
C GLN A 311 -64.87 -3.28 -24.54
N GLU A 312 -65.75 -2.41 -24.03
CA GLU A 312 -67.14 -2.34 -24.46
C GLU A 312 -67.27 -1.90 -25.93
N ALA A 313 -66.57 -0.84 -26.34
CA ALA A 313 -66.53 -0.39 -27.73
C ALA A 313 -65.96 -1.46 -28.68
N GLU A 314 -64.94 -2.22 -28.25
CA GLU A 314 -64.41 -3.35 -28.99
C GLU A 314 -65.40 -4.50 -29.11
N ARG A 315 -66.14 -4.85 -28.04
CA ARG A 315 -67.24 -5.84 -28.11
C ARG A 315 -68.36 -5.40 -29.06
N HIS A 316 -68.69 -4.11 -29.07
CA HIS A 316 -69.64 -3.56 -30.04
C HIS A 316 -69.09 -3.63 -31.46
N ARG A 317 -67.81 -3.30 -31.68
CA ARG A 317 -67.13 -3.42 -32.98
C ARG A 317 -67.10 -4.86 -33.48
N THR A 318 -66.67 -5.83 -32.67
CA THR A 318 -66.60 -7.24 -33.09
C THR A 318 -67.99 -7.81 -33.35
N SER A 319 -69.00 -7.45 -32.55
CA SER A 319 -70.40 -7.83 -32.81
C SER A 319 -70.93 -7.25 -34.13
N ALA A 320 -70.61 -5.99 -34.44
CA ALA A 320 -70.97 -5.36 -35.72
C ALA A 320 -70.20 -5.97 -36.91
N GLU A 321 -68.93 -6.34 -36.73
CA GLU A 321 -68.12 -7.04 -37.72
C GLU A 321 -68.60 -8.47 -37.97
N GLU A 322 -69.02 -9.21 -36.93
CA GLU A 322 -69.69 -10.50 -37.05
C GLU A 322 -71.03 -10.39 -37.76
N GLY A 323 -71.84 -9.38 -37.43
CA GLY A 323 -73.10 -9.09 -38.12
C GLY A 323 -72.86 -8.81 -39.60
N THR A 324 -71.87 -7.97 -39.90
CA THR A 324 -71.44 -7.66 -41.28
C THR A 324 -70.89 -8.89 -42.00
N ARG A 325 -70.16 -9.77 -41.30
CA ARG A 325 -69.61 -11.02 -41.84
C ARG A 325 -70.73 -12.03 -42.14
N ARG A 326 -71.72 -12.16 -41.25
CA ARG A 326 -72.93 -12.96 -41.49
C ARG A 326 -73.70 -12.43 -42.69
N PHE A 327 -73.98 -11.12 -42.72
CA PHE A 327 -74.66 -10.47 -43.85
C PHE A 327 -73.91 -10.67 -45.19
N LYS A 328 -72.58 -10.56 -45.21
CA LYS A 328 -71.75 -10.88 -46.38
C LYS A 328 -71.81 -12.36 -46.77
N LEU A 329 -71.82 -13.28 -45.81
CA LEU A 329 -71.93 -14.73 -46.06
C LEU A 329 -73.31 -15.09 -46.62
N ASP A 330 -74.39 -14.51 -46.08
CA ASP A 330 -75.75 -14.71 -46.56
C ASP A 330 -75.95 -14.14 -47.96
N PHE A 331 -75.37 -12.97 -48.25
CA PHE A 331 -75.34 -12.41 -49.61
C PHE A 331 -74.49 -13.25 -50.56
N ALA A 332 -73.35 -13.80 -50.13
CA ALA A 332 -72.54 -14.71 -50.95
C ALA A 332 -73.30 -16.01 -51.25
N ASN A 333 -73.92 -16.64 -50.24
CA ASN A 333 -74.78 -17.82 -50.41
C ASN A 333 -75.97 -17.53 -51.35
N LYS A 334 -76.55 -16.33 -51.29
CA LYS A 334 -77.64 -15.90 -52.17
C LYS A 334 -77.14 -15.66 -53.60
N ALA A 335 -75.96 -15.08 -53.77
CA ALA A 335 -75.30 -14.90 -55.06
C ALA A 335 -74.96 -16.26 -55.70
N ASP A 336 -74.37 -17.19 -54.95
CA ASP A 336 -74.12 -18.58 -55.38
C ASP A 336 -75.41 -19.30 -55.81
N SER A 337 -76.49 -19.11 -55.04
CA SER A 337 -77.80 -19.69 -55.36
C SER A 337 -78.39 -19.11 -56.66
N LEU A 338 -78.20 -17.81 -56.91
CA LEU A 338 -78.63 -17.15 -58.15
C LEU A 338 -77.71 -17.51 -59.34
N GLN A 339 -76.40 -17.62 -59.13
CA GLN A 339 -75.42 -18.05 -60.12
C GLN A 339 -75.74 -19.45 -60.64
N ARG A 340 -76.04 -20.40 -59.73
CA ARG A 340 -76.48 -21.76 -60.11
C ARG A 340 -77.83 -21.78 -60.82
N GLN A 341 -78.73 -20.83 -60.54
CA GLN A 341 -79.97 -20.65 -61.30
C GLN A 341 -79.70 -20.06 -62.70
N ILE A 342 -78.76 -19.14 -62.83
CA ILE A 342 -78.31 -18.59 -64.12
C ILE A 342 -77.67 -19.71 -64.95
N GLU A 343 -76.69 -20.45 -64.44
CA GLU A 343 -76.07 -21.58 -65.15
C GLU A 343 -77.08 -22.66 -65.59
N HIS A 344 -78.12 -22.91 -64.77
CA HIS A 344 -79.21 -23.82 -65.13
C HIS A 344 -80.10 -23.24 -66.26
N ARG A 345 -80.40 -21.93 -66.22
CA ARG A 345 -81.13 -21.25 -67.30
C ARG A 345 -80.31 -21.10 -68.58
N GLU A 346 -79.01 -20.88 -68.49
CA GLU A 346 -78.09 -20.85 -69.64
C GLU A 346 -78.02 -22.22 -70.32
N LYS A 347 -77.96 -23.33 -69.55
CA LYS A 347 -78.06 -24.69 -70.10
C LYS A 347 -79.42 -24.96 -70.74
N GLN A 348 -80.53 -24.48 -70.15
CA GLN A 348 -81.86 -24.55 -70.78
C GLN A 348 -81.93 -23.72 -72.08
N LEU A 349 -81.30 -22.54 -72.12
CA LEU A 349 -81.23 -21.69 -73.31
C LEU A 349 -80.36 -22.30 -74.41
N GLN A 350 -79.23 -22.94 -74.06
CA GLN A 350 -78.40 -23.68 -75.02
C GLN A 350 -79.15 -24.88 -75.60
N GLN A 351 -79.87 -25.65 -74.76
CA GLN A 351 -80.73 -26.74 -75.20
C GLN A 351 -81.81 -26.22 -76.18
N LEU A 352 -82.52 -25.15 -75.80
CA LEU A 352 -83.55 -24.53 -76.64
C LEU A 352 -83.00 -23.91 -77.93
N ASP A 353 -81.78 -23.36 -77.95
CA ASP A 353 -81.15 -22.85 -79.17
C ASP A 353 -80.71 -24.00 -80.09
N THR A 354 -80.23 -25.13 -79.56
CA THR A 354 -80.00 -26.33 -80.37
C THR A 354 -81.29 -26.91 -80.94
N ASP A 355 -82.37 -26.96 -80.16
CA ASP A 355 -83.68 -27.44 -80.62
C ASP A 355 -84.27 -26.49 -81.69
N LEU A 356 -84.15 -25.17 -81.48
CA LEU A 356 -84.58 -24.13 -82.42
C LEU A 356 -83.73 -24.14 -83.71
N LYS A 357 -82.45 -24.48 -83.61
CA LYS A 357 -81.56 -24.62 -84.77
C LYS A 357 -81.94 -25.86 -85.60
N ILE A 358 -82.25 -26.98 -84.94
CA ILE A 358 -82.79 -28.18 -85.61
C ILE A 358 -84.14 -27.86 -86.28
N GLU A 359 -85.05 -27.12 -85.63
CA GLU A 359 -86.31 -26.68 -86.24
C GLU A 359 -86.07 -25.80 -87.47
N ARG A 360 -85.14 -24.83 -87.39
CA ARG A 360 -84.76 -23.97 -88.53
C ARG A 360 -84.21 -24.77 -89.71
N GLU A 361 -83.34 -25.75 -89.46
CA GLU A 361 -82.76 -26.61 -90.51
C GLU A 361 -83.83 -27.55 -91.13
N TRP A 362 -84.74 -28.09 -90.31
CA TRP A 362 -85.94 -28.79 -90.79
C TRP A 362 -86.83 -27.91 -91.65
N ARG A 363 -87.10 -26.68 -91.19
CA ARG A 363 -88.00 -25.72 -91.83
C ARG A 363 -87.45 -25.18 -93.15
N VAL A 364 -86.13 -24.98 -93.25
CA VAL A 364 -85.46 -24.68 -94.52
C VAL A 364 -85.57 -25.87 -95.49
N THR A 365 -85.39 -27.10 -95.00
CA THR A 365 -85.55 -28.32 -95.83
C THR A 365 -86.99 -28.43 -96.35
N LEU A 366 -87.98 -28.30 -95.47
CA LEU A 366 -89.41 -28.37 -95.80
C LEU A 366 -89.85 -27.21 -96.72
N GLN A 367 -89.26 -26.02 -96.59
CA GLN A 367 -89.50 -24.90 -97.50
C GLN A 367 -88.92 -25.16 -98.90
N ASN A 368 -87.70 -25.72 -98.99
CA ASN A 368 -87.12 -26.12 -100.28
C ASN A 368 -87.97 -27.19 -100.99
N ASP A 369 -88.54 -28.13 -100.25
CA ASP A 369 -89.46 -29.13 -100.82
C ASP A 369 -90.82 -28.53 -101.20
N LEU A 370 -91.37 -27.61 -100.40
CA LEU A 370 -92.57 -26.85 -100.76
C LEU A 370 -92.39 -26.03 -102.05
N ASP A 371 -91.24 -25.41 -102.24
CA ASP A 371 -90.97 -24.61 -103.45
C ASP A 371 -90.67 -25.49 -104.68
N ARG A 372 -90.09 -26.70 -104.51
CA ARG A 372 -90.02 -27.73 -105.56
C ARG A 372 -91.41 -28.17 -106.03
N GLU A 373 -92.32 -28.46 -105.09
CA GLU A 373 -93.70 -28.81 -105.40
C GLU A 373 -94.45 -27.65 -106.06
N ARG A 374 -94.17 -26.39 -105.68
CA ARG A 374 -94.71 -25.21 -106.35
C ARG A 374 -94.23 -25.07 -107.79
N ASP A 375 -92.95 -25.28 -108.07
CA ASP A 375 -92.41 -25.24 -109.44
C ASP A 375 -93.02 -26.36 -110.30
N ALA A 376 -93.20 -27.56 -109.75
CA ALA A 376 -93.89 -28.67 -110.43
C ALA A 376 -95.37 -28.32 -110.72
N VAL A 377 -96.10 -27.76 -109.75
CA VAL A 377 -97.48 -27.29 -109.93
C VAL A 377 -97.55 -26.13 -110.93
N ALA A 378 -96.57 -25.23 -110.99
CA ALA A 378 -96.50 -24.15 -111.96
C ALA A 378 -96.29 -24.66 -113.38
N GLN A 379 -95.42 -25.67 -113.58
CA GLN A 379 -95.24 -26.33 -114.87
C GLN A 379 -96.53 -27.03 -115.32
N LEU A 380 -97.12 -27.88 -114.47
CA LEU A 380 -98.37 -28.59 -114.77
C LEU A 380 -99.55 -27.64 -115.04
N SER A 381 -99.63 -26.50 -114.34
CA SER A 381 -100.64 -25.47 -114.59
C SER A 381 -100.43 -24.76 -115.95
N THR A 382 -99.17 -24.58 -116.36
CA THR A 382 -98.83 -24.01 -117.67
C THR A 382 -99.18 -24.97 -118.81
N GLU A 383 -98.90 -26.28 -118.64
CA GLU A 383 -99.33 -27.33 -119.58
C GLU A 383 -100.86 -27.43 -119.67
N ALA A 384 -101.55 -27.40 -118.53
CA ALA A 384 -103.01 -27.38 -118.49
C ALA A 384 -103.62 -26.17 -119.23
N LEU A 385 -102.99 -24.99 -119.15
CA LEU A 385 -103.38 -23.81 -119.93
C LEU A 385 -103.17 -24.00 -121.43
N GLN A 386 -102.08 -24.62 -121.87
CA GLN A 386 -101.85 -24.94 -123.29
C GLN A 386 -102.88 -25.95 -123.82
N ILE A 387 -103.18 -27.01 -123.05
CA ILE A 387 -104.22 -28.00 -123.38
C ILE A 387 -105.60 -27.33 -123.48
N ASN A 388 -105.92 -26.40 -122.59
CA ASN A 388 -107.19 -25.67 -122.62
C ASN A 388 -107.28 -24.67 -123.79
N GLY A 389 -106.15 -24.12 -124.24
CA GLY A 389 -106.04 -23.35 -125.48
C GLY A 389 -106.35 -24.21 -126.71
N LEU A 390 -105.66 -25.35 -126.85
CA LEU A 390 -105.89 -26.31 -127.94
C LEU A 390 -107.34 -26.83 -127.94
N LYS A 391 -107.93 -27.06 -126.77
CA LYS A 391 -109.34 -27.46 -126.64
C LYS A 391 -110.30 -26.42 -127.23
N LYS A 392 -110.06 -25.12 -127.04
CA LYS A 392 -110.91 -24.06 -127.61
C LYS A 392 -110.81 -24.00 -129.13
N GLU A 393 -109.60 -24.11 -129.68
CA GLU A 393 -109.39 -24.09 -131.13
C GLU A 393 -110.01 -25.34 -131.81
N PHE A 394 -109.97 -26.50 -131.14
CA PHE A 394 -110.70 -27.70 -131.58
C PHE A 394 -112.22 -27.48 -131.67
N HIS A 395 -112.83 -26.77 -130.70
CA HIS A 395 -114.26 -26.46 -130.77
C HIS A 395 -114.57 -25.49 -131.92
N ARG A 396 -113.76 -24.43 -132.12
CA ARG A 396 -113.93 -23.49 -133.24
C ARG A 396 -113.93 -24.20 -134.60
N LEU A 397 -112.99 -25.13 -134.80
CA LEU A 397 -112.90 -25.93 -136.04
C LEU A 397 -113.99 -27.01 -136.15
N HIS A 398 -114.58 -27.43 -135.03
CA HIS A 398 -115.73 -28.35 -135.02
C HIS A 398 -117.02 -27.65 -135.43
N ASP A 399 -117.27 -26.44 -134.90
CA ASP A 399 -118.45 -25.64 -135.22
C ASP A 399 -118.46 -25.19 -136.70
N GLU A 400 -117.29 -24.82 -137.25
CA GLU A 400 -117.10 -24.56 -138.68
C GLU A 400 -117.38 -25.81 -139.54
N ASN A 401 -117.08 -27.02 -139.06
CA ASN A 401 -117.40 -28.27 -139.76
C ASN A 401 -118.91 -28.58 -139.76
N ILE A 402 -119.62 -28.22 -138.69
CA ILE A 402 -121.07 -28.39 -138.59
C ILE A 402 -121.79 -27.44 -139.56
N GLN A 403 -121.42 -26.16 -139.59
CA GLN A 403 -122.04 -25.19 -140.50
C GLN A 403 -121.86 -25.56 -141.98
N LEU A 404 -120.70 -26.11 -142.35
CA LEU A 404 -120.46 -26.58 -143.72
C LEU A 404 -121.29 -27.81 -144.11
N LYS A 405 -121.72 -28.65 -143.16
CA LYS A 405 -122.58 -29.82 -143.44
C LYS A 405 -124.02 -29.44 -143.75
N THR A 406 -124.62 -28.56 -142.95
CA THR A 406 -126.01 -28.14 -143.16
C THR A 406 -126.20 -27.46 -144.52
N ILE A 407 -125.21 -26.71 -145.00
CA ILE A 407 -125.20 -26.10 -146.34
C ILE A 407 -125.16 -27.15 -147.47
N CYS A 408 -124.63 -28.35 -147.23
CA CYS A 408 -124.69 -29.46 -148.19
C CYS A 408 -126.07 -30.15 -148.18
N GLU A 409 -126.64 -30.39 -147.00
CA GLU A 409 -127.97 -31.03 -146.85
C GLU A 409 -129.07 -30.20 -147.56
N ASP A 410 -129.04 -28.87 -147.41
CA ASP A 410 -129.94 -27.94 -148.12
C ASP A 410 -129.78 -27.96 -149.66
N GLN A 411 -128.63 -28.42 -150.19
CA GLN A 411 -128.36 -28.50 -151.63
C GLN A 411 -128.70 -29.86 -152.24
N GLU A 412 -128.55 -30.96 -151.50
CA GLU A 412 -128.92 -32.30 -151.96
C GLU A 412 -130.45 -32.42 -152.15
N GLN A 413 -131.23 -31.87 -151.22
CA GLN A 413 -132.70 -31.93 -151.28
C GLN A 413 -133.29 -31.18 -152.49
N ALA A 414 -132.60 -30.13 -152.98
CA ALA A 414 -132.99 -29.40 -154.20
C ALA A 414 -132.70 -30.15 -155.51
N LEU A 415 -131.87 -31.20 -155.49
CA LEU A 415 -131.54 -32.02 -156.67
C LEU A 415 -132.47 -33.22 -156.84
N GLU A 416 -133.03 -33.75 -155.75
CA GLU A 416 -133.90 -34.93 -155.77
C GLU A 416 -135.23 -34.66 -156.51
N GLU A 417 -135.79 -33.45 -156.40
CA GLU A 417 -136.97 -33.01 -157.17
C GLU A 417 -136.74 -32.99 -158.70
N LEU A 418 -135.48 -32.91 -159.15
CA LEU A 418 -135.13 -32.81 -160.57
C LEU A 418 -134.82 -34.19 -161.19
N GLY A 419 -134.16 -35.08 -160.44
CA GLY A 419 -133.68 -36.38 -160.94
C GLY A 419 -134.80 -37.30 -161.43
N SER A 420 -135.92 -37.35 -160.71
CA SER A 420 -137.05 -38.27 -161.00
C SER A 420 -137.77 -38.00 -162.32
N LYS A 421 -137.50 -36.86 -163.00
CA LYS A 421 -138.10 -36.53 -164.30
C LYS A 421 -137.25 -36.91 -165.53
N LEU A 422 -136.02 -37.43 -165.34
CA LEU A 422 -135.08 -37.66 -166.45
C LEU A 422 -134.66 -39.12 -166.67
N SER A 423 -134.71 -39.96 -165.63
CA SER A 423 -134.07 -41.30 -165.65
C SER A 423 -134.70 -42.28 -166.65
N GLU A 424 -136.03 -42.24 -166.86
CA GLU A 424 -136.76 -43.21 -167.69
C GLU A 424 -136.52 -43.06 -169.21
N SER A 425 -135.76 -42.04 -169.65
CA SER A 425 -135.67 -41.66 -171.07
C SER A 425 -134.58 -42.39 -171.89
N LYS A 426 -133.53 -42.97 -171.27
CA LYS A 426 -132.31 -43.33 -172.05
C LYS A 426 -131.49 -44.57 -171.66
N LEU A 427 -132.15 -45.66 -171.25
CA LEU A 427 -131.56 -47.00 -171.36
C LEU A 427 -131.46 -47.38 -172.85
N LYS A 428 -130.38 -46.97 -173.56
CA LYS A 428 -130.30 -47.20 -175.02
C LYS A 428 -128.94 -47.27 -175.72
N ILE A 429 -127.91 -46.48 -175.36
CA ILE A 429 -126.65 -46.44 -176.14
C ILE A 429 -125.41 -46.17 -175.25
N GLU A 430 -124.69 -47.25 -174.90
CA GLU A 430 -123.23 -47.26 -174.81
C GLU A 430 -122.73 -48.71 -175.00
N ASP A 431 -122.65 -49.15 -176.27
CA ASP A 431 -122.32 -50.55 -176.64
C ASP A 431 -121.44 -50.63 -177.91
N ILE A 432 -120.78 -49.53 -178.30
CA ILE A 432 -119.86 -49.50 -179.45
C ILE A 432 -118.68 -48.55 -179.19
N LYS A 433 -117.57 -49.10 -178.65
CA LYS A 433 -116.28 -49.20 -179.39
C LYS A 433 -115.18 -49.92 -178.60
N GLU A 434 -115.16 -51.25 -178.68
CA GLU A 434 -113.97 -52.05 -178.37
C GLU A 434 -113.07 -52.20 -179.62
N ALA A 435 -112.59 -51.07 -180.15
CA ALA A 435 -111.66 -51.02 -181.29
C ALA A 435 -110.96 -49.64 -181.35
N ASN A 436 -109.63 -49.51 -181.47
CA ASN A 436 -108.57 -50.53 -181.53
C ASN A 436 -107.23 -49.90 -181.07
N LYS A 437 -106.20 -50.68 -180.74
CA LYS A 437 -104.90 -50.19 -180.21
C LYS A 437 -103.70 -50.93 -180.80
N ALA A 438 -102.92 -50.26 -181.66
CA ALA A 438 -101.69 -50.79 -182.27
C ALA A 438 -100.67 -49.67 -182.63
N LEU A 439 -99.38 -50.04 -182.77
CA LEU A 439 -98.20 -49.25 -183.21
C LEU A 439 -97.56 -48.24 -182.19
N GLN A 440 -96.26 -47.89 -182.40
CA GLN A 440 -95.32 -47.30 -181.39
C GLN A 440 -94.18 -46.40 -181.98
N GLY A 441 -93.47 -45.60 -181.14
CA GLY A 441 -92.27 -44.71 -181.39
C GLY A 441 -91.75 -44.07 -180.06
N GLY A 442 -90.72 -43.20 -179.86
CA GLY A 442 -89.66 -42.46 -180.61
C GLY A 442 -89.25 -41.18 -179.79
N GLN A 443 -88.11 -40.44 -179.82
CA GLN A 443 -86.75 -40.46 -180.44
C GLN A 443 -85.79 -39.47 -179.63
N VAL A 444 -84.48 -39.27 -179.94
CA VAL A 444 -83.44 -38.59 -179.08
C VAL A 444 -82.47 -37.62 -179.82
N TRP A 445 -81.76 -36.71 -179.09
CA TRP A 445 -80.67 -35.78 -179.55
C TRP A 445 -79.42 -35.80 -178.61
N LEU A 446 -78.23 -35.33 -179.08
CA LEU A 446 -76.90 -35.47 -178.41
C LEU A 446 -76.33 -34.14 -177.81
N LYS A 447 -75.12 -34.16 -177.20
CA LYS A 447 -74.53 -33.03 -176.42
C LYS A 447 -73.07 -32.66 -176.77
N ASP A 448 -72.77 -31.36 -176.68
CA ASP A 448 -71.49 -30.69 -177.04
C ASP A 448 -70.19 -31.21 -176.40
N LYS A 449 -70.25 -32.02 -175.33
CA LYS A 449 -69.04 -32.49 -174.59
C LYS A 449 -68.35 -33.68 -175.24
N GLU A 450 -69.05 -34.48 -176.04
CA GLU A 450 -68.52 -35.74 -176.59
C GLU A 450 -67.80 -35.56 -177.94
N ALA A 451 -67.97 -34.39 -178.59
CA ALA A 451 -67.31 -34.07 -179.87
C ALA A 451 -66.05 -33.20 -179.66
N SER A 452 -64.86 -33.81 -179.66
CA SER A 452 -63.56 -33.10 -179.64
C SER A 452 -63.11 -32.62 -181.03
N HIS A 453 -63.54 -33.30 -182.09
CA HIS A 453 -63.16 -33.03 -183.49
C HIS A 453 -64.38 -32.71 -184.36
N CYS A 454 -64.18 -31.95 -185.44
CA CYS A 454 -65.24 -31.66 -186.42
C CYS A 454 -65.68 -32.93 -187.15
N LYS A 455 -66.98 -33.27 -187.09
CA LYS A 455 -67.57 -34.53 -187.59
C LYS A 455 -67.45 -34.77 -189.11
N LEU A 456 -66.98 -33.78 -189.89
CA LEU A 456 -66.72 -33.93 -191.34
C LEU A 456 -65.24 -33.86 -191.74
N CYS A 457 -64.40 -33.11 -191.01
CA CYS A 457 -63.01 -32.86 -191.42
C CYS A 457 -61.96 -33.26 -190.39
N GLU A 458 -62.39 -33.89 -189.28
CA GLU A 458 -61.55 -34.58 -188.29
C GLU A 458 -60.39 -33.73 -187.75
N LYS A 459 -60.59 -32.41 -187.70
CA LYS A 459 -59.68 -31.46 -187.05
C LYS A 459 -60.23 -31.10 -185.68
N GLU A 460 -59.34 -31.16 -184.68
CA GLU A 460 -59.66 -30.88 -183.29
C GLU A 460 -60.16 -29.43 -183.11
N PHE A 461 -61.14 -29.24 -182.23
CA PHE A 461 -61.69 -27.92 -181.92
C PHE A 461 -60.77 -27.19 -180.94
N SER A 462 -60.20 -26.07 -181.39
CA SER A 462 -59.31 -25.20 -180.61
C SER A 462 -60.00 -23.88 -180.23
N ILE A 463 -59.35 -23.08 -179.38
CA ILE A 463 -59.85 -21.75 -178.96
C ILE A 463 -60.11 -20.82 -180.17
N SER A 464 -59.43 -21.03 -181.31
CA SER A 464 -59.62 -20.31 -182.57
C SER A 464 -60.52 -21.02 -183.60
N ARG A 465 -61.01 -22.24 -183.34
CA ARG A 465 -61.87 -23.04 -184.25
C ARG A 465 -63.13 -23.52 -183.51
N ARG A 466 -64.24 -22.79 -183.68
CA ARG A 466 -65.50 -22.97 -182.91
C ARG A 466 -66.44 -24.04 -183.50
N LYS A 467 -67.39 -24.51 -182.66
CA LYS A 467 -68.39 -25.56 -182.95
C LYS A 467 -69.72 -25.00 -183.44
N HIS A 468 -70.40 -25.70 -184.34
CA HIS A 468 -71.72 -25.35 -184.90
C HIS A 468 -72.59 -26.60 -185.14
N HIS A 469 -73.89 -26.52 -184.82
CA HIS A 469 -74.85 -27.63 -185.00
C HIS A 469 -75.56 -27.60 -186.36
N CYS A 470 -75.67 -28.75 -187.03
CA CYS A 470 -76.48 -28.92 -188.24
C CYS A 470 -77.97 -29.10 -187.91
N ARG A 471 -78.87 -28.30 -188.52
CA ARG A 471 -80.32 -28.33 -188.22
C ARG A 471 -81.07 -29.51 -188.84
N ASN A 472 -80.43 -30.30 -189.71
CA ASN A 472 -81.02 -31.50 -190.31
C ASN A 472 -80.70 -32.80 -189.56
N CYS A 473 -79.51 -32.91 -188.94
CA CYS A 473 -79.05 -34.17 -188.32
C CYS A 473 -78.60 -34.05 -186.85
N GLY A 474 -78.54 -32.85 -186.25
CA GLY A 474 -78.15 -32.64 -184.85
C GLY A 474 -76.64 -32.75 -184.55
N GLU A 475 -75.83 -33.17 -185.51
CA GLU A 475 -74.37 -33.34 -185.38
C GLU A 475 -73.59 -32.01 -185.43
N ILE A 476 -72.32 -32.05 -185.01
CA ILE A 476 -71.48 -30.87 -184.71
C ILE A 476 -70.28 -30.73 -185.68
N PHE A 477 -70.14 -29.54 -186.27
CA PHE A 477 -69.20 -29.21 -187.34
C PHE A 477 -68.43 -27.89 -187.05
N CYS A 478 -67.37 -27.61 -187.82
CA CYS A 478 -66.71 -26.29 -187.86
C CYS A 478 -67.17 -25.49 -189.08
N ASN A 479 -67.08 -24.15 -189.06
CA ASN A 479 -67.70 -23.30 -190.08
C ASN A 479 -67.36 -23.68 -191.54
N SER A 480 -66.10 -24.04 -191.83
CA SER A 480 -65.63 -24.48 -193.16
C SER A 480 -66.20 -25.83 -193.64
N CYS A 481 -67.14 -26.43 -192.90
CA CYS A 481 -67.81 -27.71 -193.18
C CYS A 481 -69.34 -27.61 -192.98
N SER A 482 -69.85 -26.38 -192.86
CA SER A 482 -71.26 -26.06 -192.62
C SER A 482 -71.58 -24.65 -193.14
N ASP A 483 -71.10 -24.32 -194.33
CA ASP A 483 -71.20 -22.98 -194.94
C ASP A 483 -72.33 -22.89 -195.99
N ASN A 484 -73.15 -23.93 -196.09
CA ASN A 484 -74.33 -24.02 -196.96
C ASN A 484 -75.65 -23.96 -196.18
N GLU A 485 -76.72 -23.51 -196.86
CA GLU A 485 -78.08 -23.42 -196.31
C GLU A 485 -79.13 -24.04 -197.24
N LEU A 486 -80.16 -24.69 -196.68
CA LEU A 486 -81.26 -25.30 -197.44
C LEU A 486 -82.64 -24.96 -196.83
N PRO A 487 -83.69 -24.78 -197.64
CA PRO A 487 -85.06 -24.78 -197.15
C PRO A 487 -85.46 -26.20 -196.70
N LEU A 488 -86.17 -26.29 -195.58
CA LEU A 488 -86.65 -27.54 -194.98
C LEU A 488 -88.16 -27.42 -194.69
N PRO A 489 -88.94 -28.51 -194.60
CA PRO A 489 -90.40 -28.45 -194.37
C PRO A 489 -90.83 -27.69 -193.10
N ALA A 490 -89.92 -27.49 -192.13
CA ALA A 490 -90.14 -26.73 -190.91
C ALA A 490 -89.82 -25.21 -191.03
N SER A 491 -89.42 -24.69 -192.21
CA SER A 491 -89.07 -23.28 -192.39
C SER A 491 -89.31 -22.78 -193.83
N PRO A 492 -90.05 -21.68 -194.05
CA PRO A 492 -90.21 -21.03 -195.36
C PRO A 492 -88.96 -20.24 -195.81
N LYS A 493 -87.83 -20.33 -195.10
CA LYS A 493 -86.53 -19.76 -195.48
C LYS A 493 -85.40 -20.81 -195.34
N PRO A 494 -84.31 -20.73 -196.13
CA PRO A 494 -83.15 -21.58 -195.95
C PRO A 494 -82.53 -21.48 -194.56
N VAL A 495 -81.93 -22.57 -194.09
CA VAL A 495 -81.22 -22.68 -192.80
C VAL A 495 -79.93 -23.49 -192.91
N ARG A 496 -78.94 -23.16 -192.08
CA ARG A 496 -77.61 -23.77 -192.08
C ARG A 496 -77.59 -25.28 -191.83
N VAL A 497 -76.90 -25.98 -192.73
CA VAL A 497 -76.72 -27.44 -192.79
C VAL A 497 -75.25 -27.80 -193.03
N CYS A 498 -74.89 -29.07 -192.87
CA CYS A 498 -73.56 -29.59 -193.18
C CYS A 498 -73.43 -29.95 -194.67
N ASP A 499 -72.22 -29.88 -195.23
CA ASP A 499 -71.99 -30.07 -196.67
C ASP A 499 -72.18 -31.52 -197.16
N ASN A 500 -72.36 -32.47 -196.25
CA ASN A 500 -72.64 -33.88 -196.54
C ASN A 500 -74.13 -34.10 -196.89
N LEU A 501 -74.53 -33.64 -198.07
CA LEU A 501 -75.92 -33.65 -198.57
C LEU A 501 -76.01 -34.28 -199.97
N PRO A 502 -76.84 -35.32 -200.16
CA PRO A 502 -77.17 -35.82 -201.49
C PRO A 502 -77.91 -34.76 -202.32
N ARG A 503 -77.32 -34.36 -203.46
CA ARG A 503 -78.06 -33.71 -204.56
C ARG A 503 -78.70 -34.80 -205.47
N PRO A 504 -79.38 -34.48 -206.59
CA PRO A 504 -80.84 -34.52 -206.61
C PRO A 504 -81.43 -35.57 -207.58
N ALA A 505 -82.65 -36.02 -207.27
CA ALA A 505 -83.60 -36.60 -208.24
C ALA A 505 -85.01 -36.13 -207.83
N ALA A 506 -85.88 -35.55 -208.66
CA ALA A 506 -86.17 -35.69 -210.09
C ALA A 506 -86.98 -36.94 -210.46
N ALA A 507 -87.99 -36.72 -211.32
CA ALA A 507 -89.01 -37.67 -211.77
C ALA A 507 -90.01 -38.15 -210.69
N ALA A 508 -91.27 -38.45 -211.01
CA ALA A 508 -92.10 -38.07 -212.17
C ALA A 508 -93.58 -38.41 -211.88
N LEU A 509 -94.44 -38.12 -212.88
CA LEU A 509 -95.86 -38.46 -213.00
C LEU A 509 -96.80 -37.71 -212.03
N LEU A 510 -97.74 -36.85 -212.46
CA LEU A 510 -98.70 -36.81 -213.61
C LEU A 510 -100.09 -37.25 -213.16
N LEU A 511 -101.10 -36.44 -213.55
CA LEU A 511 -102.50 -36.83 -213.81
C LEU A 511 -103.30 -37.34 -212.58
N GLN A 512 -104.59 -37.07 -212.42
CA GLN A 512 -105.62 -36.46 -213.29
C GLN A 512 -106.65 -35.69 -212.40
N PRO A 513 -107.67 -35.00 -212.95
CA PRO A 513 -108.57 -34.12 -212.21
C PRO A 513 -109.76 -34.90 -211.58
N THR A 514 -110.63 -34.31 -210.75
CA THR A 514 -110.87 -32.87 -210.44
C THR A 514 -110.79 -32.57 -208.95
#